data_AF-A0A0H4QHQ1-F1
#
_entry.id   AF-A0A0H4QHQ1-F1
#
_cell.length_a   1.000
_cell.length_b   1.000
_cell.length_c   1.000
_cell.angle_alpha   90.00
_cell.angle_beta   90.00
_cell.angle_gamma   90.00
#
_symmetry.space_group_name_H-M   'P 1'
#
loop_
_entity.id
_entity.type
_entity.pdbx_description
1 polymer ?
#
loop_
_entity_poly.entity_id
_entity_poly.type
_entity_poly.pdbx_seq_one_letter_code
_entity_poly.pdbx_strand_id
1 'polypeptide(L)'
;MAKNDEKVEQMLDQLSKAYSDPEVQKRADLKTVIFNSAQQLEKNRDPDLTSSKLCKSLTLAYLAGKEGYPKAAIILFNQLKGKEVKYDGVALASLMMPVWF
;
A
#
# COMPACT_ATOMS: atom_id res chain seq x y z
N MET A 1 -0.20 0.01 -26.82
CA MET A 1 0.87 0.26 -25.83
C MET A 1 0.45 1.21 -24.68
N ALA A 2 -0.82 1.60 -24.53
CA ALA A 2 -1.22 2.68 -23.59
C ALA A 2 -1.70 2.24 -22.18
N LYS A 3 -2.10 0.98 -21.98
CA LYS A 3 -2.78 0.54 -20.73
C LYS A 3 -1.86 0.40 -19.51
N ASN A 4 -0.57 0.14 -19.72
CA ASN A 4 0.37 -0.03 -18.61
C ASN A 4 0.89 1.31 -18.10
N ASP A 5 1.10 2.29 -18.98
CA ASP A 5 1.55 3.62 -18.57
C ASP A 5 0.51 4.31 -17.67
N GLU A 6 -0.79 4.22 -18.01
CA GLU A 6 -1.86 4.76 -17.16
C GLU A 6 -1.89 4.10 -15.77
N LYS A 7 -1.72 2.76 -15.70
CA LYS A 7 -1.64 2.04 -14.42
C LYS A 7 -0.39 2.39 -13.62
N VAL A 8 0.74 2.63 -14.31
CA VAL A 8 1.99 3.06 -13.69
C VAL A 8 1.80 4.43 -13.07
N GLU A 9 1.21 5.39 -13.78
CA GLU A 9 0.94 6.73 -13.26
C GLU A 9 -0.03 6.70 -12.07
N GLN A 10 -1.12 5.92 -12.17
CA GLN A 10 -2.06 5.75 -11.06
C GLN A 10 -1.38 5.15 -9.83
N MET A 11 -0.55 4.13 -10.01
CA MET A 11 0.17 3.50 -8.90
C MET A 11 1.24 4.44 -8.32
N LEU A 12 1.92 5.26 -9.13
CA LEU A 12 2.83 6.29 -8.65
C LEU A 12 2.10 7.34 -7.79
N ASP A 13 0.93 7.82 -8.23
CA ASP A 13 0.11 8.76 -7.44
C ASP A 13 -0.33 8.15 -6.10
N GLN A 14 -0.76 6.90 -6.09
CA GLN A 14 -1.10 6.16 -4.86
C GLN A 14 0.11 6.05 -3.92
N LEU A 15 1.29 5.74 -4.45
CA LEU A 15 2.54 5.68 -3.69
C LEU A 15 2.92 7.04 -3.12
N SER A 16 2.81 8.11 -3.91
CA SER A 16 3.10 9.47 -3.48
C SER A 16 2.16 9.94 -2.38
N LYS A 17 0.86 9.65 -2.48
CA LYS A 17 -0.14 9.95 -1.45
C LYS A 17 0.18 9.23 -0.13
N ALA A 18 0.46 7.93 -0.20
CA ALA A 18 0.82 7.15 0.98
C ALA A 18 2.16 7.59 1.59
N TYR A 19 3.14 7.95 0.76
CA TYR A 19 4.44 8.44 1.20
C TYR A 19 4.31 9.76 1.97
N SER A 20 3.47 10.68 1.49
CA SER A 20 3.26 12.00 2.11
C SER A 20 2.46 11.94 3.42
N ASP A 21 1.93 10.78 3.80
CA ASP A 21 1.16 10.64 5.03
C ASP A 21 2.05 10.82 6.29
N PRO A 22 1.66 11.66 7.27
CA PRO A 22 2.46 11.93 8.45
C PRO A 22 2.78 10.70 9.31
N GLU A 23 1.92 9.69 9.35
CA GLU A 23 2.17 8.45 10.11
C GLU A 23 3.17 7.55 9.37
N VAL A 24 3.12 7.53 8.04
CA VAL A 24 4.13 6.86 7.20
C VAL A 24 5.49 7.55 7.32
N GLN A 25 5.53 8.89 7.36
CA GLN A 25 6.76 9.66 7.53
C GLN A 25 7.47 9.38 8.87
N LYS A 26 6.72 9.04 9.92
CA LYS A 26 7.26 8.64 11.23
C LYS A 26 7.90 7.24 11.20
N ARG A 27 7.60 6.43 10.19
CA ARG A 27 8.11 5.06 10.04
C ARG A 27 9.11 4.97 8.89
N ALA A 28 10.40 5.04 9.25
CA ALA A 28 11.50 5.00 8.30
C ALA A 28 11.49 3.74 7.40
N ASP A 29 11.03 2.60 7.93
CA ASP A 29 10.93 1.35 7.21
C ASP A 29 9.87 1.40 6.10
N LEU A 30 8.67 1.91 6.41
CA LEU A 30 7.60 2.08 5.43
C LEU A 30 7.95 3.13 4.39
N LYS A 31 8.56 4.24 4.83
CA LYS A 31 9.04 5.30 3.95
C LYS A 31 10.00 4.76 2.90
N THR A 32 10.98 3.96 3.35
CA THR A 32 11.99 3.35 2.48
C THR A 32 11.35 2.34 1.51
N VAL A 33 10.43 1.50 2.00
CA VAL A 33 9.73 0.51 1.16
C VAL A 33 8.90 1.18 0.06
N ILE A 34 8.13 2.22 0.39
CA ILE A 34 7.27 2.93 -0.56
C ILE A 34 8.12 3.68 -1.58
N PHE A 35 9.16 4.40 -1.14
CA PHE A 35 10.07 5.12 -2.02
C PHE A 35 10.80 4.19 -3.00
N ASN A 36 11.37 3.10 -2.50
CA ASN A 36 12.07 2.13 -3.36
C ASN A 36 11.13 1.48 -4.37
N SER A 37 9.87 1.25 -3.99
CA SER A 37 8.86 0.70 -4.89
C SER A 37 8.47 1.70 -5.99
N ALA A 38 8.36 2.99 -5.67
CA ALA A 38 8.13 4.03 -6.67
C ALA A 38 9.30 4.10 -7.68
N GLN A 39 10.55 4.13 -7.20
CA GLN A 39 11.72 4.13 -8.08
C GLN A 39 11.81 2.86 -8.96
N GLN A 40 11.42 1.70 -8.42
CA GLN A 40 11.36 0.47 -9.21
C GLN A 40 10.27 0.54 -10.29
N LEU A 41 9.09 1.07 -9.94
CA LEU A 41 7.97 1.22 -10.86
C LEU A 41 8.33 2.14 -12.04
N GLU A 42 9.02 3.25 -11.79
CA GLU A 42 9.50 4.15 -12.85
C GLU A 42 10.49 3.46 -13.80
N LYS A 43 11.35 2.58 -13.26
CA LYS A 43 12.38 1.87 -14.03
C LYS A 43 11.83 0.70 -14.84
N ASN A 44 11.01 -0.14 -14.22
CA ASN A 44 10.55 -1.40 -14.82
C ASN A 44 9.22 -1.25 -15.58
N ARG A 45 8.44 -0.19 -15.30
CA ARG A 45 7.08 0.03 -15.80
C ARG A 45 6.18 -1.20 -15.68
N ASP A 46 6.39 -1.98 -14.62
CA ASP A 46 5.66 -3.20 -14.32
C ASP A 46 4.88 -3.03 -13.00
N PRO A 47 3.64 -2.54 -13.08
CA PRO A 47 2.80 -2.31 -11.90
C PRO A 47 2.39 -3.62 -11.21
N ASP A 48 2.26 -4.73 -11.94
CA ASP A 48 1.85 -6.02 -11.39
C ASP A 48 2.98 -6.65 -10.55
N LEU A 49 4.21 -6.62 -11.06
CA LEU A 49 5.38 -7.08 -10.31
C LEU A 49 5.64 -6.18 -9.09
N THR A 50 5.54 -4.86 -9.27
CA THR A 50 5.81 -3.91 -8.20
C THR A 50 4.76 -4.00 -7.09
N SER A 51 3.48 -4.11 -7.44
CA SER A 51 2.39 -4.26 -6.46
C SER A 51 2.53 -5.55 -5.64
N SER A 52 2.91 -6.65 -6.28
CA SER A 52 3.15 -7.93 -5.61
C SER A 52 4.30 -7.86 -4.59
N LYS A 53 5.43 -7.25 -4.97
CA LYS A 53 6.57 -7.05 -4.07
C LYS A 53 6.22 -6.12 -2.91
N LEU A 54 5.60 -4.98 -3.21
CA LEU A 54 5.22 -3.99 -2.23
C LEU A 54 4.20 -4.54 -1.23
N CYS A 55 3.20 -5.30 -1.68
CA CYS A 55 2.24 -5.95 -0.79
C CYS A 55 2.93 -6.88 0.23
N LYS A 56 3.96 -7.64 -0.20
CA LYS A 56 4.72 -8.52 0.69
C LYS A 56 5.49 -7.69 1.74
N SER A 57 6.16 -6.62 1.31
CA SER A 57 6.89 -5.73 2.21
C SER A 57 5.98 -5.03 3.23
N LEU A 58 4.82 -4.53 2.79
CA LEU A 58 3.83 -3.92 3.68
C LEU A 58 3.29 -4.93 4.71
N THR A 59 3.02 -6.17 4.28
CA THR A 59 2.58 -7.25 5.17
C THR A 59 3.66 -7.59 6.21
N LEU A 60 4.92 -7.70 5.78
CA LEU A 60 6.04 -7.96 6.70
C LEU A 60 6.19 -6.82 7.73
N ALA A 61 6.12 -5.57 7.27
CA ALA A 61 6.22 -4.39 8.13
C ALA A 61 5.05 -4.26 9.12
N TYR A 62 3.88 -4.79 8.76
CA TYR A 62 2.71 -4.90 9.66
C TYR A 62 2.91 -5.99 10.71
N LEU A 63 3.42 -7.16 10.32
CA LEU A 63 3.70 -8.27 11.25
C LEU A 63 4.83 -7.95 12.24
N ALA A 64 5.84 -7.19 11.80
CA ALA A 64 6.96 -6.76 12.64
C ALA A 64 6.56 -5.70 13.68
N GLY A 65 5.45 -4.99 13.47
CA GLY A 65 5.00 -3.91 14.34
C GLY A 65 3.57 -3.49 14.00
N LYS A 66 2.60 -4.14 14.64
CA LYS A 66 1.16 -3.95 14.41
C LYS A 66 0.61 -2.71 15.12
N GLU A 67 1.13 -2.38 16.30
CA GLU A 67 0.70 -1.18 17.03
C GLU A 67 1.10 0.09 16.28
N GLY A 68 0.13 0.98 16.05
CA GLY A 68 0.35 2.24 15.35
C GLY A 68 0.69 2.10 13.86
N TYR A 69 0.29 0.99 13.21
CA TYR A 69 0.51 0.84 11.78
C TYR A 69 -0.32 1.88 10.98
N PRO A 70 0.32 2.70 10.12
CA PRO A 70 -0.35 3.80 9.43
C PRO A 70 -1.55 3.36 8.61
N LYS A 71 -2.67 4.08 8.74
CA LYS A 71 -3.88 3.78 7.95
C LYS A 71 -3.61 3.95 6.45
N ALA A 72 -2.77 4.91 6.07
CA ALA A 72 -2.37 5.12 4.68
C ALA A 72 -1.65 3.90 4.06
N ALA A 73 -0.84 3.18 4.83
CA ALA A 73 -0.18 1.96 4.36
C ALA A 73 -1.16 0.79 4.16
N ILE A 74 -2.22 0.72 4.97
CA ILE A 74 -3.32 -0.24 4.80
C ILE A 74 -4.13 0.09 3.55
N ILE A 75 -4.48 1.37 3.35
CA ILE A 75 -5.19 1.83 2.15
C ILE A 75 -4.38 1.51 0.90
N LEU A 76 -3.09 1.84 0.90
CA LEU A 76 -2.17 1.51 -0.19
C LEU A 76 -2.16 0.00 -0.49
N PHE A 77 -2.06 -0.85 0.53
CA PHE A 77 -2.12 -2.30 0.34
C PHE A 77 -3.42 -2.76 -0.35
N ASN A 78 -4.56 -2.15 -0.02
CA ASN A 78 -5.85 -2.49 -0.63
C ASN A 78 -5.99 -1.95 -2.05
N GLN A 79 -5.47 -0.75 -2.33
CA GLN A 79 -5.35 -0.18 -3.67
C GLN A 79 -4.58 -1.12 -4.59
N LEU A 80 -3.41 -1.57 -4.15
CA LEU A 80 -2.54 -2.48 -4.90
C LEU A 80 -3.18 -3.84 -5.20
N LYS A 81 -4.07 -4.32 -4.32
CA LYS A 81 -4.83 -5.57 -4.54
C LYS A 81 -6.07 -5.39 -5.41
N GLY A 82 -6.37 -4.17 -5.88
CA GLY A 82 -7.62 -3.86 -6.56
C GLY A 82 -8.85 -4.05 -5.66
N LYS A 83 -8.68 -3.93 -4.34
CA LYS A 83 -9.72 -4.15 -3.33
C LYS A 83 -10.24 -2.86 -2.71
N GLU A 84 -9.80 -1.69 -3.20
CA GLU A 84 -10.16 -0.38 -2.65
C GLU A 84 -11.69 -0.20 -2.54
N VAL A 85 -12.45 -0.64 -3.57
CA VAL A 85 -13.93 -0.57 -3.58
C VAL A 85 -14.60 -1.45 -2.51
N LYS A 86 -13.91 -2.49 -2.00
CA LYS A 86 -14.44 -3.38 -0.95
C LYS A 86 -14.13 -2.89 0.47
N TYR A 87 -13.23 -1.90 0.61
CA TYR A 87 -12.72 -1.47 1.91
C TYR A 87 -13.54 -0.34 2.56
N ASP A 88 -14.48 0.27 1.82
CA ASP A 88 -15.24 1.44 2.27
C ASP A 88 -16.34 1.16 3.31
N GLY A 89 -16.55 -0.08 3.79
CA GLY A 89 -17.48 -0.30 4.90
C GLY A 89 -17.42 -1.66 5.57
N VAL A 90 -17.27 -2.74 4.79
CA VAL A 90 -17.38 -4.11 5.34
C VAL A 90 -16.07 -4.61 5.95
N ALA A 91 -14.92 -4.24 5.36
CA ALA A 91 -13.61 -4.70 5.85
C ALA A 91 -13.13 -3.95 7.12
N LEU A 92 -13.49 -2.67 7.25
CA LEU A 92 -13.25 -1.92 8.49
C LEU A 92 -14.10 -2.48 9.63
N ALA A 93 -15.36 -2.86 9.34
CA ALA A 93 -16.20 -3.56 10.31
C ALA A 93 -15.58 -4.88 10.76
N SER A 94 -15.03 -5.70 9.85
CA SER A 94 -14.43 -6.99 10.22
C SER A 94 -13.05 -6.89 10.91
N LEU A 95 -12.32 -5.78 10.74
CA LEU A 95 -11.12 -5.49 11.53
C LEU A 95 -11.43 -4.89 12.91
N MET A 96 -12.58 -4.24 13.07
CA MET A 96 -13.04 -3.63 14.34
C MET A 96 -13.97 -4.53 15.16
N MET A 97 -14.39 -5.69 14.64
CA MET A 97 -15.12 -6.65 15.45
C MET A 97 -14.16 -7.39 16.39
N PRO A 98 -14.34 -7.28 17.72
CA PRO A 98 -13.66 -8.19 18.64
C PRO A 98 -14.20 -9.59 18.36
N VAL A 99 -13.28 -10.55 18.21
CA VAL A 99 -13.62 -11.95 17.97
C VAL A 99 -14.45 -12.45 19.15
N TRP A 100 -15.75 -12.61 18.94
CA TRP A 100 -16.60 -13.49 19.74
C TRP A 100 -17.09 -14.61 18.82
N PHE A 101 -16.40 -15.75 18.90
CA PHE A 101 -16.98 -17.07 18.68
C PHE A 101 -17.15 -17.72 20.04
#